data_AF-A0A521INC0-F1
#
_entry.id   AF-A0A521INC0-F1
#
_cell.length_a   1.000
_cell.length_b   1.000
_cell.length_c   1.000
_cell.angle_alpha   90.00
_cell.angle_beta   90.00
_cell.angle_gamma   90.00
#
_symmetry.space_group_name_H-M   'P 1'
#
loop_
_entity.id
_entity.type
_entity.pdbx_description
1 polymer ?
#
loop_
_entity_poly.entity_id
_entity_poly.type
_entity_poly.pdbx_seq_one_letter_code
_entity_poly.pdbx_strand_id
1 'polypeptide(L)'
;MADKETLRAMTRSFYDAQKMRIMAGNRLAANVRVRLGQNPGKKSEAIDSEAQKLLDQLVAEYGSIAGGMTARTIRGRIKEFEKQKGILADIFEYELTGHYLRLVDNEEEIGKALKQLVETFPIWGGFLKDVKGCGFTMAAVIISELDPYKARHVSSFWKYAGLDVAEDGHGRSKRGEHLIDATYTAKNGEEKTRKSITYNPFLKTKLMGVLATSFLRTNSPYRLIYDGYKHRLDCHPAHKDKAKGHKHNMALRYMTKCFLRDLWLAWREIEGLPITPDYAESKLGMQHGA
;
A
#
# COMPACT_ATOMS: atom_id res chain seq x y z
N MET A 1 -3.10 -11.07 24.41
CA MET A 1 -3.54 -10.65 23.06
C MET A 1 -2.59 -9.59 22.57
N ALA A 2 -2.17 -9.66 21.30
CA ALA A 2 -1.38 -8.60 20.71
C ALA A 2 -2.16 -7.27 20.75
N ASP A 3 -1.50 -6.22 21.22
CA ASP A 3 -2.10 -4.90 21.28
C ASP A 3 -2.13 -4.25 19.87
N LYS A 4 -3.22 -3.53 19.59
CA LYS A 4 -3.47 -2.87 18.31
C LYS A 4 -2.51 -1.72 18.05
N GLU A 5 -2.08 -1.01 19.09
CA GLU A 5 -1.09 0.06 18.94
C GLU A 5 0.27 -0.52 18.55
N THR A 6 0.63 -1.67 19.13
CA THR A 6 1.80 -2.45 18.73
C THR A 6 1.72 -2.87 17.25
N LEU A 7 0.58 -3.41 16.79
CA LEU A 7 0.40 -3.74 15.36
C LEU A 7 0.54 -2.50 14.47
N ARG A 8 0.00 -1.35 14.89
CA ARG A 8 0.14 -0.10 14.14
C ARG A 8 1.59 0.32 14.02
N ALA A 9 2.34 0.32 15.12
CA ALA A 9 3.76 0.65 15.11
C ALA A 9 4.53 -0.27 14.16
N MET A 10 4.36 -1.60 14.28
CA MET A 10 5.03 -2.58 13.42
C MET A 10 4.64 -2.45 11.95
N THR A 11 3.36 -2.17 11.65
CA THR A 11 2.90 -1.93 10.28
C THR A 11 3.60 -0.72 9.67
N ARG A 12 3.75 0.36 10.43
CA ARG A 12 4.47 1.56 9.97
C ARG A 12 5.96 1.28 9.77
N SER A 13 6.60 0.59 10.71
CA SER A 13 8.00 0.17 10.60
C SER A 13 8.26 -0.72 9.38
N PHE A 14 7.38 -1.67 9.07
CA PHE A 14 7.48 -2.49 7.86
C PHE A 14 7.46 -1.65 6.59
N TYR A 15 6.55 -0.68 6.48
CA TYR A 15 6.52 0.20 5.31
C TYR A 15 7.72 1.16 5.23
N ASP A 16 8.32 1.53 6.35
CA ASP A 16 9.55 2.32 6.34
C ASP A 16 10.76 1.48 5.92
N ALA A 17 10.85 0.21 6.36
CA ALA A 17 11.83 -0.75 5.84
C ALA A 17 11.70 -0.93 4.32
N GLN A 18 10.47 -1.11 3.83
CA GLN A 18 10.18 -1.19 2.40
C GLN A 18 10.61 0.08 1.64
N LYS A 19 10.40 1.28 2.22
CA LYS A 19 10.86 2.53 1.60
C LYS A 19 12.39 2.57 1.48
N MET A 20 13.12 2.12 2.50
CA MET A 20 14.59 2.07 2.46
C MET A 20 15.07 1.13 1.36
N ARG A 21 14.49 -0.08 1.26
CA ARG A 21 14.79 -1.02 0.17
C ARG A 21 14.51 -0.41 -1.21
N ILE A 22 13.33 0.20 -1.40
CA ILE A 22 12.96 0.85 -2.67
C ILE A 22 13.94 1.99 -3.01
N MET A 23 14.35 2.78 -2.02
CA MET A 23 15.32 3.86 -2.22
C MET A 23 16.68 3.33 -2.69
N ALA A 24 17.19 2.29 -2.04
CA ALA A 24 18.45 1.64 -2.42
C ALA A 24 18.35 1.01 -3.82
N GLY A 25 17.26 0.29 -4.12
CA GLY A 25 17.04 -0.32 -5.44
C GLY A 25 16.92 0.71 -6.56
N ASN A 26 16.20 1.81 -6.32
CA ASN A 26 16.12 2.92 -7.29
C ASN A 26 17.48 3.56 -7.54
N ARG A 27 18.35 3.62 -6.52
CA ARG A 27 19.72 4.12 -6.67
C ARG A 27 20.56 3.18 -7.53
N LEU A 28 20.49 1.87 -7.28
CA LEU A 28 21.19 0.87 -8.09
C LEU A 28 20.73 0.93 -9.56
N ALA A 29 19.42 0.95 -9.80
CA ALA A 29 18.86 1.07 -11.15
C ALA A 29 19.25 2.39 -11.83
N ALA A 30 19.43 3.48 -11.09
CA ALA A 30 19.93 4.74 -11.64
C ALA A 30 21.39 4.63 -12.09
N ASN A 31 22.25 3.99 -11.30
CA ASN A 31 23.66 3.78 -11.66
C ASN A 31 23.80 2.92 -12.93
N VAL A 32 23.01 1.83 -13.02
CA VAL A 32 22.95 0.97 -14.20
C VAL A 32 22.55 1.74 -15.45
N ARG A 33 21.53 2.59 -15.36
CA ARG A 33 21.09 3.45 -16.48
C ARG A 33 22.18 4.41 -16.95
N VAL A 34 22.93 5.00 -16.01
CA VAL A 34 24.07 5.87 -16.37
C VAL A 34 25.14 5.10 -17.13
N ARG A 35 25.44 3.85 -16.73
CA ARG A 35 26.39 2.98 -17.45
C ARG A 35 25.92 2.65 -18.86
N LEU A 36 24.62 2.52 -19.07
CA LEU A 36 24.01 2.33 -20.40
C LEU A 36 23.88 3.64 -21.21
N GLY A 37 24.44 4.75 -20.72
CA GLY A 37 24.45 6.03 -21.44
C GLY A 37 23.16 6.84 -21.33
N GLN A 38 22.25 6.49 -20.43
CA GLN A 38 21.02 7.26 -20.21
C GLN A 38 21.32 8.52 -19.40
N ASN A 39 21.03 9.68 -20.00
CA ASN A 39 21.13 10.96 -19.31
C ASN A 39 20.13 11.06 -18.15
N PRO A 40 20.51 11.66 -17.01
CA PRO A 40 19.60 11.90 -15.90
C PRO A 40 18.32 12.62 -16.34
N GLY A 41 17.15 12.09 -15.94
CA GLY A 41 15.85 12.71 -16.19
C GLY A 41 15.20 12.42 -17.55
N LYS A 42 15.89 11.75 -18.49
CA LYS A 42 15.27 11.30 -19.76
C LYS A 42 14.69 9.90 -19.59
N LYS A 43 13.46 9.65 -20.04
CA LYS A 43 12.86 8.29 -20.10
C LYS A 43 13.21 7.61 -21.42
N SER A 44 13.53 6.31 -21.38
CA SER A 44 13.77 5.47 -22.56
C SER A 44 13.34 4.03 -22.27
N GLU A 45 12.25 3.57 -22.87
CA GLU A 45 11.68 2.24 -22.63
C GLU A 45 12.61 1.10 -23.08
N ALA A 46 13.37 1.30 -24.16
CA ALA A 46 14.35 0.32 -24.64
C ALA A 46 15.46 0.09 -23.61
N ILE A 47 15.99 1.18 -23.05
CA ILE A 47 17.06 1.15 -22.04
C ILE A 47 16.55 0.53 -20.73
N ASP A 48 15.29 0.72 -20.37
CA ASP A 48 14.74 0.14 -19.13
C ASP A 48 14.76 -1.40 -19.14
N SER A 49 14.54 -2.04 -20.30
CA SER A 49 14.60 -3.50 -20.42
C SER A 49 16.02 -4.07 -20.30
N GLU A 50 17.01 -3.38 -20.89
CA GLU A 50 18.43 -3.73 -20.78
C GLU A 50 18.96 -3.45 -19.38
N ALA A 51 18.55 -2.34 -18.77
CA ALA A 51 18.88 -2.00 -17.40
C ALA A 51 18.38 -3.06 -16.41
N GLN A 52 17.19 -3.63 -16.63
CA GLN A 52 16.69 -4.72 -15.79
C GLN A 52 17.57 -5.97 -15.89
N LYS A 53 17.91 -6.40 -17.12
CA LYS A 53 18.80 -7.55 -17.34
C LYS A 53 20.18 -7.35 -16.69
N LEU A 54 20.74 -6.15 -16.84
CA LEU A 54 22.04 -5.80 -16.26
C LEU A 54 21.95 -5.77 -14.73
N LEU A 55 20.87 -5.27 -14.15
CA LEU A 55 20.66 -5.30 -12.70
C LEU A 55 20.55 -6.74 -12.16
N ASP A 56 19.86 -7.62 -12.86
CA ASP A 56 19.76 -9.05 -12.49
C ASP A 56 21.15 -9.72 -12.55
N GLN A 57 21.97 -9.37 -13.54
CA GLN A 57 23.36 -9.84 -13.65
C GLN A 57 24.24 -9.33 -12.50
N LEU A 58 24.13 -8.06 -12.11
CA LEU A 58 24.88 -7.50 -10.98
C LEU A 58 24.55 -8.22 -9.67
N VAL A 59 23.27 -8.53 -9.43
CA VAL A 59 22.83 -9.28 -8.26
C VAL A 59 23.40 -10.70 -8.26
N ALA A 60 23.38 -11.39 -9.41
CA ALA A 60 23.94 -12.73 -9.56
C ALA A 60 25.45 -12.76 -9.35
N GLU A 61 26.16 -11.76 -9.90
CA GLU A 61 27.59 -11.62 -9.74
C GLU A 61 27.96 -11.33 -8.29
N TYR A 62 27.25 -10.42 -7.61
CA TYR A 62 27.45 -10.17 -6.18
C TYR A 62 27.42 -11.47 -5.37
N GLY A 63 26.41 -12.33 -5.62
CA GLY A 63 26.30 -13.63 -4.94
C GLY A 63 27.51 -14.53 -5.18
N SER A 64 28.06 -14.53 -6.40
CA SER A 64 29.25 -15.30 -6.76
C SER A 64 30.52 -14.78 -6.08
N ILE A 65 30.68 -13.46 -6.01
CA ILE A 65 31.82 -12.78 -5.39
C ILE A 65 31.79 -12.90 -3.86
N ALA A 66 30.60 -12.76 -3.26
CA ALA A 66 30.43 -12.73 -1.81
C ALA A 66 30.95 -14.01 -1.12
N GLY A 67 30.87 -15.17 -1.77
CA GLY A 67 31.41 -16.42 -1.23
C GLY A 67 32.95 -16.51 -1.21
N GLY A 68 33.64 -15.72 -2.05
CA GLY A 68 35.09 -15.74 -2.20
C GLY A 68 35.82 -14.59 -1.50
N MET A 69 35.12 -13.55 -1.06
CA MET A 69 35.70 -12.42 -0.34
C MET A 69 35.92 -12.76 1.13
N THR A 70 37.18 -12.70 1.58
CA THR A 70 37.56 -13.06 2.95
C THR A 70 38.13 -11.88 3.73
N ALA A 71 38.58 -10.83 3.03
CA ALA A 71 39.16 -9.66 3.64
C ALA A 71 38.15 -8.87 4.48
N ARG A 72 38.52 -8.59 5.73
CA ARG A 72 37.70 -7.79 6.66
C ARG A 72 37.88 -6.28 6.51
N THR A 73 39.05 -5.85 6.02
CA THR A 73 39.35 -4.42 5.81
C THR A 73 38.92 -3.95 4.43
N ILE A 74 38.53 -2.68 4.29
CA ILE A 74 38.16 -2.09 2.99
C ILE A 74 39.32 -2.20 1.99
N ARG A 75 40.55 -1.89 2.40
CA ARG A 75 41.73 -2.03 1.54
C ARG A 75 41.98 -3.47 1.07
N GLY A 76 41.71 -4.46 1.92
CA GLY A 76 41.82 -5.86 1.53
C GLY A 76 40.75 -6.26 0.52
N ARG A 77 39.49 -5.85 0.74
CA ARG A 77 38.37 -6.08 -0.19
C ARG A 77 38.61 -5.45 -1.56
N ILE A 78 39.15 -4.24 -1.61
CA ILE A 78 39.54 -3.59 -2.87
C ILE A 78 40.55 -4.46 -3.64
N LYS A 79 41.61 -4.95 -2.98
CA LYS A 79 42.62 -5.80 -3.61
C LYS A 79 42.08 -7.17 -4.05
N GLU A 80 41.14 -7.74 -3.30
CA GLU A 80 40.47 -8.99 -3.67
C GLU A 80 39.56 -8.77 -4.90
N PHE A 81 38.82 -7.67 -4.92
CA PHE A 81 37.93 -7.30 -6.00
C PHE A 81 38.67 -6.93 -7.29
N GLU A 82 39.80 -6.19 -7.22
CA GLU A 82 40.64 -5.85 -8.37
C GLU A 82 41.17 -7.08 -9.13
N LYS A 83 41.28 -8.23 -8.45
CA LYS A 83 41.69 -9.50 -9.07
C LYS A 83 40.55 -10.17 -9.84
N GLN A 84 39.31 -9.76 -9.58
CA GLN A 84 38.13 -10.30 -10.23
C GLN A 84 37.75 -9.38 -11.40
N LYS A 85 37.55 -9.98 -12.57
CA LYS A 85 36.97 -9.28 -13.73
C LYS A 85 35.51 -9.68 -13.83
N GLY A 86 34.62 -8.71 -13.95
CA GLY A 86 33.21 -8.99 -14.11
C GLY A 86 32.37 -7.75 -14.45
N ILE A 87 31.07 -7.82 -14.19
CA ILE A 87 30.08 -6.83 -14.62
C ILE A 87 30.00 -5.68 -13.61
N LEU A 88 30.21 -5.96 -12.33
CA LEU A 88 30.42 -4.97 -11.28
C LEU A 88 31.67 -4.16 -11.60
N ALA A 89 31.48 -2.86 -11.84
CA ALA A 89 32.54 -1.99 -12.35
C ALA A 89 33.55 -1.63 -11.28
N ASP A 90 33.10 -1.49 -10.03
CA ASP A 90 33.93 -1.08 -8.91
C ASP A 90 33.42 -1.66 -7.56
N ILE A 91 34.26 -1.51 -6.54
CA ILE A 91 33.95 -1.93 -5.16
C ILE A 91 32.73 -1.21 -4.59
N PHE A 92 32.44 0.02 -5.03
CA PHE A 92 31.31 0.79 -4.53
C PHE A 92 29.98 0.19 -5.03
N GLU A 93 29.90 -0.18 -6.30
CA GLU A 93 28.76 -0.89 -6.90
C GLU A 93 28.56 -2.26 -6.23
N TYR A 94 29.65 -2.97 -5.90
CA TYR A 94 29.60 -4.20 -5.13
C TYR A 94 29.00 -4.00 -3.74
N GLU A 95 29.52 -3.05 -2.95
CA GLU A 95 29.03 -2.78 -1.59
C GLU A 95 27.58 -2.26 -1.59
N LEU A 96 27.21 -1.45 -2.58
CA LEU A 96 25.85 -0.95 -2.77
C LEU A 96 24.88 -2.07 -3.11
N THR A 97 25.27 -2.99 -3.99
CA THR A 97 24.47 -4.18 -4.33
C THR A 97 24.27 -5.07 -3.10
N GLY A 98 25.34 -5.31 -2.33
CA GLY A 98 25.24 -6.03 -1.07
C GLY A 98 24.37 -5.33 -0.03
N HIS A 99 24.43 -4.01 0.06
CA HIS A 99 23.54 -3.24 0.93
C HIS A 99 22.07 -3.39 0.53
N TYR A 100 21.77 -3.32 -0.77
CA TYR A 100 20.43 -3.55 -1.28
C TYR A 100 19.91 -4.95 -0.93
N LEU A 101 20.72 -6.00 -1.12
CA LEU A 101 20.31 -7.38 -0.80
C LEU A 101 20.06 -7.56 0.70
N ARG A 102 20.90 -7.02 1.57
CA ARG A 102 20.63 -7.00 3.01
C ARG A 102 19.32 -6.30 3.37
N LEU A 103 18.95 -5.23 2.66
CA LEU A 103 17.66 -4.57 2.86
C LEU A 103 16.48 -5.42 2.37
N VAL A 104 16.66 -6.22 1.30
CA VAL A 104 15.66 -7.19 0.84
C VAL A 104 15.43 -8.24 1.93
N ASP A 105 16.50 -8.85 2.43
CA ASP A 105 16.42 -9.89 3.48
C ASP A 105 15.78 -9.32 4.76
N ASN A 106 16.20 -8.13 5.18
CA ASN A 106 15.62 -7.46 6.34
C ASN A 106 14.12 -7.15 6.16
N GLU A 107 13.67 -6.69 4.98
CA GLU A 107 12.24 -6.48 4.71
C GLU A 107 11.47 -7.80 4.82
N GLU A 108 12.03 -8.91 4.33
CA GLU A 108 11.41 -10.23 4.40
C GLU A 108 11.25 -10.70 5.85
N GLU A 109 12.31 -10.60 6.66
CA GLU A 109 12.29 -11.00 8.07
C GLU A 109 11.31 -10.15 8.90
N ILE A 110 11.30 -8.83 8.69
CA ILE A 110 10.31 -7.94 9.31
C ILE A 110 8.89 -8.33 8.84
N GLY A 111 8.73 -8.71 7.57
CA GLY A 111 7.48 -9.20 7.00
C GLY A 111 6.99 -10.48 7.67
N LYS A 112 7.88 -11.45 7.93
CA LYS A 112 7.56 -12.70 8.65
C LYS A 112 7.07 -12.41 10.08
N ALA A 113 7.77 -11.52 10.80
CA ALA A 113 7.34 -11.10 12.14
C ALA A 113 5.98 -10.38 12.13
N LEU A 114 5.75 -9.49 11.14
CA LEU A 114 4.46 -8.82 10.97
C LEU A 114 3.33 -9.82 10.69
N LYS A 115 3.59 -10.82 9.84
CA LYS A 115 2.63 -11.88 9.52
C LYS A 115 2.21 -12.66 10.77
N GLN A 116 3.17 -13.10 11.58
CA GLN A 116 2.88 -13.81 12.82
C GLN A 116 2.01 -12.97 13.76
N LEU A 117 2.27 -11.67 13.85
CA LEU A 117 1.45 -10.78 14.68
C LEU A 117 0.02 -10.64 14.15
N VAL A 118 -0.15 -10.43 12.85
CA VAL A 118 -1.47 -10.33 12.19
C VAL A 118 -2.29 -11.60 12.41
N GLU A 119 -1.65 -12.77 12.35
CA GLU A 119 -2.29 -14.07 12.55
C GLU A 119 -2.90 -14.26 13.94
N THR A 120 -2.46 -13.47 14.94
CA THR A 120 -3.06 -13.51 16.29
C THR A 120 -4.41 -12.82 16.41
N PHE A 121 -4.82 -12.01 15.43
CA PHE A 121 -6.08 -11.26 15.48
C PHE A 121 -7.25 -12.12 14.96
N PRO A 122 -8.39 -12.21 15.68
CA PRO A 122 -9.53 -13.05 15.27
C PRO A 122 -10.06 -12.76 13.86
N ILE A 123 -10.11 -11.47 13.48
CA ILE A 123 -10.55 -11.04 12.14
C ILE A 123 -9.68 -11.56 11.00
N TRP A 124 -8.40 -11.88 11.28
CA TRP A 124 -7.54 -12.51 10.29
C TRP A 124 -8.07 -13.91 9.94
N GLY A 125 -8.24 -14.75 10.96
CA GLY A 125 -8.71 -16.12 10.79
C GLY A 125 -10.17 -16.24 10.34
N GLY A 126 -11.03 -15.29 10.74
CA GLY A 126 -12.47 -15.35 10.45
C GLY A 126 -12.91 -14.69 9.14
N PHE A 127 -12.08 -13.86 8.50
CA PHE A 127 -12.46 -13.18 7.26
C PHE A 127 -11.27 -12.85 6.36
N LEU A 128 -10.29 -12.10 6.85
CA LEU A 128 -9.28 -11.48 5.97
C LEU A 128 -8.38 -12.49 5.26
N LYS A 129 -8.08 -13.64 5.88
CA LYS A 129 -7.27 -14.71 5.29
C LYS A 129 -7.87 -15.28 4.00
N ASP A 130 -9.19 -15.34 3.91
CA ASP A 130 -9.91 -15.94 2.78
C ASP A 130 -10.21 -14.93 1.68
N VAL A 131 -10.00 -13.63 1.93
CA VAL A 131 -10.20 -12.59 0.94
C VAL A 131 -9.07 -12.62 -0.09
N LYS A 132 -9.36 -13.21 -1.25
CA LYS A 132 -8.43 -13.24 -2.39
C LYS A 132 -7.98 -11.83 -2.77
N GLY A 133 -6.66 -11.60 -2.76
CA GLY A 133 -6.04 -10.31 -3.04
C GLY A 133 -5.78 -9.45 -1.79
N CYS A 134 -6.19 -9.88 -0.60
CA CYS A 134 -5.84 -9.27 0.68
C CYS A 134 -4.74 -10.10 1.39
N GLY A 135 -3.48 -9.74 1.20
CA GLY A 135 -2.37 -10.36 1.93
C GLY A 135 -2.22 -9.85 3.36
N PHE A 136 -1.37 -10.50 4.16
CA PHE A 136 -1.11 -10.13 5.56
C PHE A 136 -0.67 -8.66 5.73
N THR A 137 0.05 -8.09 4.76
CA THR A 137 0.46 -6.68 4.79
C THR A 137 -0.74 -5.72 4.69
N MET A 138 -1.72 -6.06 3.85
CA MET A 138 -2.95 -5.27 3.73
C MET A 138 -3.87 -5.49 4.94
N ALA A 139 -3.95 -6.73 5.44
CA ALA A 139 -4.63 -7.02 6.69
C ALA A 139 -4.03 -6.25 7.87
N ALA A 140 -2.70 -6.15 7.97
CA ALA A 140 -2.03 -5.36 8.99
C ALA A 140 -2.47 -3.88 8.97
N VAL A 141 -2.55 -3.27 7.78
CA VAL A 141 -3.06 -1.89 7.62
C VAL A 141 -4.51 -1.77 8.06
N ILE A 142 -5.36 -2.71 7.64
CA ILE A 142 -6.78 -2.71 7.99
C ILE A 142 -6.95 -2.82 9.50
N ILE A 143 -6.31 -3.80 10.13
CA ILE A 143 -6.45 -4.11 11.55
C ILE A 143 -5.88 -2.98 12.42
N SER A 144 -4.75 -2.40 12.03
CA SER A 144 -4.11 -1.32 12.79
C SER A 144 -4.85 0.02 12.72
N GLU A 145 -5.55 0.31 11.64
CA GLU A 145 -6.18 1.61 11.41
C GLU A 145 -7.70 1.62 11.66
N LEU A 146 -8.41 0.51 11.40
CA LEU A 146 -9.86 0.42 11.59
C LEU A 146 -10.24 -0.17 12.94
N ASP A 147 -11.40 0.24 13.47
CA ASP A 147 -11.87 -0.14 14.80
C ASP A 147 -13.37 -0.44 14.82
N PRO A 148 -13.79 -1.71 14.97
CA PRO A 148 -15.21 -2.07 14.97
C PRO A 148 -15.96 -1.58 16.22
N TYR A 149 -15.26 -1.30 17.32
CA TYR A 149 -15.85 -0.78 18.55
C TYR A 149 -16.21 0.70 18.43
N LYS A 150 -15.39 1.48 17.71
CA LYS A 150 -15.65 2.91 17.45
C LYS A 150 -16.60 3.12 16.27
N ALA A 151 -16.62 2.19 15.31
CA ALA A 151 -17.47 2.29 14.13
C ALA A 151 -18.81 1.59 14.34
N ARG A 152 -19.79 2.34 14.88
CA ARG A 152 -21.18 1.87 15.03
C ARG A 152 -21.85 1.51 13.69
N HIS A 153 -21.42 2.13 12.59
CA HIS A 153 -21.98 1.91 11.26
C HIS A 153 -20.85 1.74 10.23
N VAL A 154 -21.14 1.03 9.14
CA VAL A 154 -20.22 0.91 7.98
C VAL A 154 -19.82 2.28 7.40
N SER A 155 -20.73 3.26 7.44
CA SER A 155 -20.46 4.62 6.97
C SER A 155 -19.32 5.29 7.74
N SER A 156 -19.08 4.90 9.01
CA SER A 156 -17.92 5.35 9.80
C SER A 156 -16.60 4.84 9.22
N PHE A 157 -16.55 3.57 8.77
CA PHE A 157 -15.37 3.04 8.06
C PHE A 157 -15.14 3.80 6.75
N TRP A 158 -16.18 4.03 5.95
CA TRP A 158 -16.05 4.78 4.71
C TRP A 158 -15.57 6.20 4.93
N LYS A 159 -16.11 6.91 5.93
CA LYS A 159 -15.68 8.28 6.28
C LYS A 159 -14.24 8.33 6.74
N TYR A 160 -13.86 7.43 7.66
CA TYR A 160 -12.49 7.36 8.18
C TYR A 160 -11.46 6.99 7.09
N ALA A 161 -11.82 6.10 6.17
CA ALA A 161 -11.02 5.74 5.01
C ALA A 161 -11.05 6.79 3.87
N GLY A 162 -11.86 7.84 4.00
CA GLY A 162 -12.02 8.89 2.99
C GLY A 162 -12.66 8.39 1.69
N LEU A 163 -13.51 7.36 1.78
CA LEU A 163 -14.31 6.79 0.71
C LEU A 163 -15.76 7.30 0.73
N ASP A 164 -16.10 8.21 1.62
CA ASP A 164 -17.39 8.89 1.66
C ASP A 164 -17.49 10.01 0.61
N VAL A 165 -18.68 10.59 0.50
CA VAL A 165 -18.99 11.72 -0.40
C VAL A 165 -18.97 12.99 0.46
N ALA A 166 -18.34 14.04 -0.04
CA ALA A 166 -18.36 15.36 0.59
C ALA A 166 -19.68 16.11 0.26
N GLU A 167 -19.88 17.27 0.88
CA GLU A 167 -21.14 18.04 0.76
C GLU A 167 -21.42 18.51 -0.67
N ASP A 168 -20.37 18.67 -1.49
CA ASP A 168 -20.45 19.01 -2.91
C ASP A 168 -20.87 17.84 -3.82
N GLY A 169 -21.16 16.67 -3.25
CA GLY A 169 -21.51 15.46 -4.01
C GLY A 169 -20.31 14.74 -4.64
N HIS A 170 -19.08 15.22 -4.42
CA HIS A 170 -17.87 14.58 -4.92
C HIS A 170 -17.25 13.62 -3.91
N GLY A 171 -16.47 12.65 -4.40
CA GLY A 171 -15.70 11.77 -3.50
C GLY A 171 -14.69 12.58 -2.69
N ARG A 172 -14.66 12.38 -1.37
CA ARG A 172 -13.77 13.11 -0.46
C ARG A 172 -12.33 13.08 -0.97
N SER A 173 -11.57 14.15 -0.81
CA SER A 173 -10.22 14.31 -1.36
C SER A 173 -9.48 15.45 -0.62
N LYS A 174 -8.30 15.85 -1.10
CA LYS A 174 -7.52 16.98 -0.55
C LYS A 174 -7.90 18.34 -1.17
N ARG A 175 -9.04 18.41 -1.86
CA ARG A 175 -9.61 19.65 -2.38
C ARG A 175 -9.94 20.61 -1.25
N GLY A 176 -9.81 21.91 -1.49
CA GLY A 176 -9.96 22.95 -0.46
C GLY A 176 -11.35 22.92 0.18
N GLU A 177 -12.38 22.58 -0.60
CA GLU A 177 -13.79 22.46 -0.22
C GLU A 177 -14.05 21.26 0.71
N HIS A 178 -13.14 20.29 0.76
CA HIS A 178 -13.25 19.10 1.61
C HIS A 178 -12.48 19.22 2.93
N LEU A 179 -11.70 20.29 3.10
CA LEU A 179 -10.90 20.53 4.29
C LEU A 179 -11.75 21.25 5.34
N ILE A 180 -11.51 20.92 6.60
CA ILE A 180 -12.12 21.61 7.74
C ILE A 180 -11.09 22.48 8.43
N ASP A 181 -11.51 23.59 8.99
CA ASP A 181 -10.64 24.38 9.85
C ASP A 181 -10.50 23.68 11.20
N ALA A 182 -9.27 23.25 11.50
CA ALA A 182 -8.90 22.63 12.76
C ALA A 182 -8.05 23.59 13.58
N THR A 183 -8.45 23.84 14.82
CA THR A 183 -7.66 24.59 15.78
C THR A 183 -6.53 23.72 16.32
N TYR A 184 -5.37 24.32 16.55
CA TYR A 184 -4.24 23.68 17.23
C TYR A 184 -3.49 24.70 18.09
N THR A 185 -2.99 24.24 19.24
CA THR A 185 -2.13 25.04 20.11
C THR A 185 -0.72 25.05 19.54
N ALA A 186 -0.23 26.23 19.17
CA ALA A 186 1.14 26.41 18.72
C ALA A 186 2.13 26.32 19.91
N LYS A 187 3.43 26.18 19.61
CA LYS A 187 4.49 26.05 20.64
C LYS A 187 4.53 27.23 21.62
N ASN A 188 4.00 28.39 21.22
CA ASN A 188 3.90 29.61 22.00
C ASN A 188 2.58 29.73 22.80
N GLY A 189 1.73 28.70 22.80
CA GLY A 189 0.45 28.71 23.52
C GLY A 189 -0.71 29.38 22.77
N GLU A 190 -0.48 29.97 21.59
CA GLU A 190 -1.53 30.58 20.78
C GLU A 190 -2.37 29.53 20.05
N GLU A 191 -3.69 29.73 20.01
CA GLU A 191 -4.58 28.94 19.15
C GLU A 191 -4.48 29.42 17.71
N LYS A 192 -4.12 28.51 16.80
CA LYS A 192 -4.06 28.78 15.36
C LYS A 192 -4.98 27.83 14.61
N THR A 193 -5.56 28.31 13.52
CA THR A 193 -6.41 27.52 12.63
C THR A 193 -5.61 27.04 11.42
N ARG A 194 -5.77 25.77 11.06
CA ARG A 194 -5.26 25.23 9.79
C ARG A 194 -6.33 24.43 9.08
N LYS A 195 -6.32 24.48 7.75
CA LYS A 195 -7.12 23.57 6.93
C LYS A 195 -6.58 22.14 7.09
N SER A 196 -7.43 21.24 7.57
CA SER A 196 -7.07 19.85 7.86
C SER A 196 -7.96 18.88 7.09
N ILE A 197 -7.38 17.73 6.74
CA ILE A 197 -8.12 16.59 6.20
C ILE A 197 -8.94 15.90 7.30
N THR A 198 -10.05 15.28 6.89
CA THR A 198 -11.05 14.64 7.76
C THR A 198 -10.99 13.11 7.76
N TYR A 199 -10.01 12.53 7.08
CA TYR A 199 -9.87 11.09 6.88
C TYR A 199 -8.41 10.68 7.03
N ASN A 200 -8.16 9.38 7.21
CA ASN A 200 -6.81 8.83 7.30
C ASN A 200 -6.19 8.69 5.89
N PRO A 201 -5.18 9.52 5.54
CA PRO A 201 -4.62 9.53 4.19
C PRO A 201 -3.85 8.26 3.89
N PHE A 202 -3.19 7.67 4.89
CA PHE A 202 -2.44 6.42 4.73
C PHE A 202 -3.39 5.27 4.40
N LEU A 203 -4.44 5.11 5.20
CA LEU A 203 -5.44 4.06 4.98
C LEU A 203 -6.08 4.20 3.60
N LYS A 204 -6.48 5.42 3.20
CA LYS A 204 -7.03 5.67 1.87
C LYS A 204 -6.09 5.26 0.74
N THR A 205 -4.81 5.65 0.83
CA THR A 205 -3.80 5.29 -0.17
C THR A 205 -3.61 3.78 -0.26
N LYS A 206 -3.60 3.07 0.86
CA LYS A 206 -3.46 1.61 0.87
C LYS A 206 -4.70 0.92 0.31
N LEU A 207 -5.91 1.35 0.68
CA LEU A 207 -7.14 0.77 0.16
C LEU A 207 -7.32 1.02 -1.35
N MET A 208 -7.21 2.28 -1.79
CA MET A 208 -7.47 2.63 -3.19
C MET A 208 -6.30 2.36 -4.13
N GLY A 209 -5.06 2.55 -3.66
CA GLY A 209 -3.86 2.40 -4.49
C GLY A 209 -3.33 0.97 -4.54
N VAL A 210 -3.49 0.20 -3.46
CA VAL A 210 -2.89 -1.14 -3.33
C VAL A 210 -3.97 -2.23 -3.33
N LEU A 211 -4.93 -2.18 -2.40
CA LEU A 211 -5.91 -3.26 -2.26
C LEU A 211 -6.86 -3.35 -3.46
N ALA A 212 -7.42 -2.21 -3.88
CA ALA A 212 -8.36 -2.18 -5.00
C ALA A 212 -7.73 -2.71 -6.30
N THR A 213 -6.46 -2.36 -6.57
CA THR A 213 -5.74 -2.87 -7.74
C THR A 213 -5.36 -4.35 -7.59
N SER A 214 -5.03 -4.79 -6.37
CA SER A 214 -4.82 -6.20 -6.04
C SER A 214 -6.04 -7.08 -6.34
N PHE A 215 -7.25 -6.63 -5.98
CA PHE A 215 -8.48 -7.35 -6.30
C PHE A 215 -8.69 -7.55 -7.80
N LEU A 216 -8.35 -6.55 -8.62
CA LEU A 216 -8.45 -6.69 -10.07
C LEU A 216 -7.41 -7.68 -10.63
N ARG A 217 -6.15 -7.54 -10.20
CA ARG A 217 -5.03 -8.39 -10.69
C ARG A 217 -5.19 -9.85 -10.31
N THR A 218 -5.76 -10.12 -9.14
CA THR A 218 -5.96 -11.49 -8.63
C THR A 218 -7.30 -12.10 -9.05
N ASN A 219 -8.14 -11.36 -9.78
CA ASN A 219 -9.49 -11.78 -10.12
C ASN A 219 -10.28 -12.22 -8.86
N SER A 220 -10.26 -11.35 -7.84
CA SER A 220 -11.00 -11.52 -6.59
C SER A 220 -12.52 -11.51 -6.84
N PRO A 221 -13.37 -12.13 -6.01
CA PRO A 221 -14.82 -12.00 -6.12
C PRO A 221 -15.31 -10.55 -6.20
N TYR A 222 -14.63 -9.62 -5.51
CA TYR A 222 -14.91 -8.19 -5.57
C TYR A 222 -14.75 -7.57 -6.96
N ARG A 223 -14.00 -8.21 -7.88
CA ARG A 223 -13.88 -7.74 -9.25
C ARG A 223 -15.23 -7.73 -9.99
N LEU A 224 -16.13 -8.67 -9.68
CA LEU A 224 -17.47 -8.69 -10.28
C LEU A 224 -18.25 -7.42 -9.95
N ILE A 225 -18.12 -6.93 -8.71
CA ILE A 225 -18.74 -5.67 -8.26
C ILE A 225 -18.16 -4.49 -9.04
N TYR A 226 -16.83 -4.47 -9.22
CA TYR A 226 -16.17 -3.44 -10.02
C TYR A 226 -16.62 -3.47 -11.49
N ASP A 227 -16.62 -4.63 -12.14
CA ASP A 227 -16.95 -4.77 -13.56
C ASP A 227 -18.44 -4.40 -13.81
N GLY A 228 -19.35 -4.88 -12.94
CA GLY A 228 -20.77 -4.54 -13.01
C GLY A 228 -21.06 -3.05 -12.77
N TYR A 229 -20.40 -2.44 -11.78
CA TYR A 229 -20.56 -1.00 -11.53
C TYR A 229 -19.95 -0.16 -12.65
N LYS A 230 -18.79 -0.55 -13.18
CA LYS A 230 -18.16 0.14 -14.29
C LYS A 230 -19.03 0.09 -15.54
N HIS A 231 -19.59 -1.08 -15.87
CA HIS A 231 -20.54 -1.23 -16.97
C HIS A 231 -21.74 -0.29 -16.80
N ARG A 232 -22.31 -0.21 -15.59
CA ARG A 232 -23.39 0.74 -15.28
C ARG A 232 -22.98 2.18 -15.56
N LEU A 233 -21.78 2.61 -15.14
CA LEU A 233 -21.27 3.96 -15.40
C LEU A 233 -21.05 4.22 -16.89
N ASP A 234 -20.66 3.20 -17.66
CA ASP A 234 -20.44 3.32 -19.10
C ASP A 234 -21.76 3.50 -19.86
N CYS A 235 -22.86 2.90 -19.37
CA CYS A 235 -24.19 3.00 -19.98
C CYS A 235 -25.05 4.16 -19.45
N HIS A 236 -24.70 4.75 -18.29
CA HIS A 236 -25.55 5.77 -17.65
C HIS A 236 -25.39 7.16 -18.30
N PRO A 237 -26.48 7.83 -18.73
CA PRO A 237 -26.43 9.14 -19.39
C PRO A 237 -25.67 10.21 -18.59
N ALA A 238 -25.90 10.30 -17.28
CA ALA A 238 -25.23 11.26 -16.39
C ALA A 238 -23.69 11.08 -16.27
N HIS A 239 -23.13 10.02 -16.84
CA HIS A 239 -21.70 9.71 -16.79
C HIS A 239 -21.07 9.57 -18.18
N LYS A 240 -21.83 9.89 -19.24
CA LYS A 240 -21.38 9.79 -20.64
C LYS A 240 -20.11 10.59 -20.90
N ASP A 241 -20.05 11.83 -20.40
CA ASP A 241 -18.94 12.76 -20.64
C ASP A 241 -17.75 12.55 -19.69
N LYS A 242 -17.86 11.63 -18.73
CA LYS A 242 -16.77 11.35 -17.79
C LYS A 242 -15.69 10.53 -18.49
N ALA A 243 -14.44 10.96 -18.32
CA ALA A 243 -13.29 10.23 -18.81
C ALA A 243 -13.24 8.78 -18.28
N LYS A 244 -12.73 7.85 -19.08
CA LYS A 244 -12.60 6.42 -18.71
C LYS A 244 -11.89 6.21 -17.37
N GLY A 245 -10.83 6.99 -17.10
CA GLY A 245 -10.11 6.95 -15.83
C GLY A 245 -10.95 7.41 -14.63
N HIS A 246 -11.84 8.38 -14.81
CA HIS A 246 -12.74 8.82 -13.75
C HIS A 246 -13.78 7.74 -13.42
N LYS A 247 -14.39 7.10 -14.44
CA LYS A 247 -15.30 5.97 -14.25
C LYS A 247 -14.62 4.77 -13.60
N HIS A 248 -13.38 4.48 -14.00
CA HIS A 248 -12.54 3.46 -13.35
C HIS A 248 -12.36 3.74 -11.85
N ASN A 249 -11.97 4.96 -11.47
CA ASN A 249 -11.78 5.33 -10.07
C ASN A 249 -13.09 5.29 -9.25
N MET A 250 -14.21 5.66 -9.86
CA MET A 250 -15.53 5.52 -9.23
C MET A 250 -15.86 4.04 -8.96
N ALA A 251 -15.59 3.15 -9.92
CA ALA A 251 -15.81 1.72 -9.75
C ALA A 251 -14.87 1.09 -8.72
N LEU A 252 -13.58 1.45 -8.70
CA LEU A 252 -12.66 1.01 -7.65
C LEU A 252 -13.15 1.41 -6.26
N ARG A 253 -13.61 2.66 -6.12
CA ARG A 253 -14.14 3.18 -4.85
C ARG A 253 -15.39 2.42 -4.43
N TYR A 254 -16.32 2.18 -5.35
CA TYR A 254 -17.55 1.44 -5.06
C TYR A 254 -17.25 0.00 -4.59
N MET A 255 -16.42 -0.73 -5.34
CA MET A 255 -15.96 -2.08 -4.96
C MET A 255 -15.31 -2.09 -3.58
N THR A 256 -14.43 -1.12 -3.30
CA THR A 256 -13.74 -1.03 -2.00
C THR A 256 -14.71 -0.72 -0.85
N LYS A 257 -15.77 0.06 -1.11
CA LYS A 257 -16.83 0.29 -0.11
C LYS A 257 -17.60 -0.99 0.21
N CYS A 258 -17.91 -1.82 -0.78
CA CYS A 258 -18.53 -3.13 -0.58
C CYS A 258 -17.64 -4.05 0.25
N PHE A 259 -16.34 -4.13 -0.07
CA PHE A 259 -15.38 -4.86 0.76
C PHE A 259 -15.36 -4.38 2.21
N LEU A 260 -15.33 -3.07 2.45
CA LEU A 260 -15.34 -2.55 3.83
C LEU A 260 -16.66 -2.82 4.57
N ARG A 261 -17.78 -2.96 3.85
CA ARG A 261 -19.06 -3.38 4.43
C ARG A 261 -18.96 -4.82 4.90
N ASP A 262 -18.53 -5.72 4.03
CA ASP A 262 -18.43 -7.15 4.33
C ASP A 262 -17.42 -7.40 5.46
N LEU A 263 -16.30 -6.67 5.45
CA LEU A 263 -15.34 -6.62 6.56
C LEU A 263 -15.99 -6.15 7.86
N TRP A 264 -16.75 -5.05 7.83
CA TRP A 264 -17.36 -4.49 9.04
C TRP A 264 -18.40 -5.44 9.64
N LEU A 265 -19.19 -6.12 8.80
CA LEU A 265 -20.14 -7.15 9.22
C LEU A 265 -19.43 -8.32 9.90
N ALA A 266 -18.47 -8.95 9.20
CA ALA A 266 -17.73 -10.08 9.73
C ALA A 266 -16.98 -9.72 11.02
N TRP A 267 -16.37 -8.54 11.09
CA TRP A 267 -15.61 -8.12 12.27
C TRP A 267 -16.51 -7.86 13.47
N ARG A 268 -17.68 -7.25 13.29
CA ARG A 268 -18.62 -7.08 14.39
C ARG A 268 -19.23 -8.40 14.85
N GLU A 269 -19.52 -9.31 13.92
CA GLU A 269 -20.02 -10.64 14.25
C GLU A 269 -19.00 -11.43 15.10
N ILE A 270 -17.73 -11.45 14.69
CA ILE A 270 -16.64 -12.10 15.42
C ILE A 270 -16.45 -11.52 16.83
N GLU A 271 -16.62 -10.21 16.99
CA GLU A 271 -16.46 -9.52 18.28
C GLU A 271 -17.77 -9.47 19.10
N GLY A 272 -18.86 -10.08 18.62
CA GLY A 272 -20.16 -10.10 19.32
C GLY A 272 -20.84 -8.72 19.43
N LEU A 273 -20.53 -7.80 18.51
CA LEU A 273 -21.02 -6.43 18.54
C LEU A 273 -22.32 -6.26 17.73
N PRO A 274 -23.30 -5.46 18.17
CA PRO A 274 -24.59 -5.34 17.49
C PRO A 274 -24.50 -4.83 16.05
N ILE A 275 -25.07 -5.54 15.08
CA ILE A 275 -25.03 -5.14 13.68
C ILE A 275 -26.21 -4.22 13.38
N THR A 276 -25.94 -3.03 12.85
CA THR A 276 -26.97 -2.13 12.31
C THR A 276 -27.19 -2.45 10.83
N PRO A 277 -28.45 -2.52 10.36
CA PRO A 277 -28.75 -2.68 8.93
C PRO A 277 -28.11 -1.57 8.08
N ASP A 278 -27.88 -1.83 6.80
CA ASP A 278 -27.30 -0.84 5.88
C ASP A 278 -28.21 0.40 5.77
N TYR A 279 -27.66 1.55 5.40
CA TYR A 279 -28.44 2.77 5.16
C TYR A 279 -29.51 2.55 4.08
N ALA A 280 -29.18 1.77 3.04
CA ALA A 280 -30.13 1.43 1.98
C ALA A 280 -31.34 0.64 2.52
N GLU A 281 -31.12 -0.27 3.45
CA GLU A 281 -32.20 -1.05 4.08
C GLU A 281 -32.96 -0.23 5.12
N SER A 282 -32.25 0.51 5.97
CA SER A 282 -32.83 1.25 7.10
C SER A 282 -33.50 2.58 6.72
N LYS A 283 -33.11 3.21 5.60
CA LYS A 283 -33.65 4.51 5.17
C LYS A 283 -34.33 4.50 3.81
N LEU A 284 -33.94 3.61 2.90
CA LEU A 284 -34.52 3.52 1.55
C LEU A 284 -35.42 2.27 1.36
N GLY A 285 -35.45 1.35 2.34
CA GLY A 285 -36.27 0.13 2.28
C GLY A 285 -35.83 -0.87 1.20
N MET A 286 -34.62 -0.73 0.65
CA MET A 286 -34.12 -1.56 -0.45
C MET A 286 -33.19 -2.66 0.07
N GLN A 287 -33.69 -3.90 0.16
CA GLN A 287 -32.86 -5.08 0.39
C GLN A 287 -32.00 -5.34 -0.85
N HIS A 288 -30.68 -5.38 -0.68
CA HIS A 288 -29.78 -5.83 -1.73
C HIS A 288 -29.55 -7.32 -1.50
N GLY A 289 -30.04 -8.15 -2.42
CA GLY A 289 -30.11 -9.61 -2.29
C GLY A 289 -28.84 -10.26 -1.75
N ALA A 290 -29.07 -11.24 -0.86
CA ALA A 290 -28.08 -12.12 -0.24
C ALA A 290 -27.21 -12.86 -1.28
#